data_AF-A0AA88T8V1-F1
#
_entry.id   AF-A0AA88T8V1-F1
#
_cell.length_a   1.000
_cell.length_b   1.000
_cell.length_c   1.000
_cell.angle_alpha   90.00
_cell.angle_beta   90.00
_cell.angle_gamma   90.00
#
_symmetry.space_group_name_H-M   'P 1'
#
loop_
_entity.id
_entity.type
_entity.pdbx_description
1 polymer ?
#
loop_
_entity_poly.entity_id
_entity_poly.type
_entity_poly.pdbx_seq_one_letter_code
_entity_poly.pdbx_strand_id
1 'polypeptide(L)'
;MAGGLVLLVSLYAQTHLLLSISLTSVFVMSWTYTYSSEVMTWTEAKAWCENRSSWMMVIPNEEHNNYLKDNLPQKPKIYYWIGLRKTQDIWTWQGTAQMLENGGSWANNEPNNKKQDEDCVEIYINNGTQNGKWNDEKCSKKKRALCYGASCSEKSCSRNAECVEEINNYTCKCNPGFTGPMCMDAVTCNPPVSPQKGNLTCINPVGNFSYRSSCAVSCEEGYTLRGQNTLTCLKTGNWSAETPSCEVIRCNALGSVHRGSMHCTDLLEKFAYGSICQFECDVGFLLMGSNHTHCGSEGKWTHNPPVCQAVTCDQIVTPTNSHMTCTDPLGNFSYRSSCAVSCEEGYTLRGQNTLTCLKTGNWSAETPSCEVVQCPPIATVLTNGRINCNHPLNSNSYNSTCVFMCEEGFELRGSYTTLCDHTGQWTHDTPNCTGMLCKALTVPDGGIVNCYRGNSTICTVQCPSAYLLIGAHEYTCRPDGSWSQFQPLCASYKHMLMASSGCAVLSTICCCMFCCSYCRKRKKSVKQNDQEVMTPVYDADNAPLEEPLSSV
;
A
#
# COMPACT_ATOMS: atom_id res chain seq x y z
N MET A 1 -54.55 14.52 26.49
CA MET A 1 -55.03 13.25 27.10
C MET A 1 -53.79 12.37 27.28
N ALA A 2 -53.39 11.88 28.46
CA ALA A 2 -53.71 12.17 29.87
C ALA A 2 -52.33 12.25 30.62
N GLY A 3 -52.12 12.75 31.85
CA GLY A 3 -52.92 12.70 33.09
C GLY A 3 -52.62 11.41 33.86
N GLY A 4 -52.19 11.37 35.14
CA GLY A 4 -51.82 12.39 36.16
C GLY A 4 -50.79 11.77 37.15
N LEU A 5 -50.04 12.48 37.98
CA LEU A 5 -50.39 13.39 39.08
C LEU A 5 -50.81 12.68 40.40
N VAL A 6 -49.79 12.22 41.15
CA VAL A 6 -49.77 11.79 42.58
C VAL A 6 -48.33 12.11 43.04
N LEU A 7 -47.95 12.94 44.03
CA LEU A 7 -48.55 13.58 45.22
C LEU A 7 -48.79 12.70 46.47
N LEU A 8 -48.03 13.05 47.53
CA LEU A 8 -48.29 12.88 48.97
C LEU A 8 -48.10 11.50 49.64
N VAL A 9 -46.84 11.24 50.04
CA VAL A 9 -46.49 10.86 51.43
C VAL A 9 -45.22 11.68 51.77
N SER A 10 -45.24 12.85 52.41
CA SER A 10 -45.87 13.31 53.66
C SER A 10 -45.33 12.65 54.93
N LEU A 11 -44.46 13.40 55.62
CA LEU A 11 -44.38 13.51 57.09
C LEU A 11 -44.29 12.22 57.92
N TYR A 12 -43.08 11.66 58.05
CA TYR A 12 -42.49 11.14 59.31
C TYR A 12 -40.99 10.86 59.03
N ALA A 13 -40.00 11.29 59.81
CA ALA A 13 -40.05 11.91 61.13
C ALA A 13 -39.21 13.20 61.24
N GLN A 14 -39.71 14.19 61.98
CA GLN A 14 -38.90 15.25 62.58
C GLN A 14 -38.38 14.77 63.95
N THR A 15 -37.22 14.12 63.98
CA THR A 15 -36.47 13.84 65.22
C THR A 15 -34.97 13.76 64.90
N HIS A 16 -34.13 14.32 65.78
CA HIS A 16 -32.67 14.46 65.63
C HIS A 16 -32.28 15.37 64.44
N LEU A 17 -31.95 16.65 64.58
CA LEU A 17 -31.75 17.49 65.78
C LEU A 17 -30.79 16.91 66.84
N LEU A 18 -29.67 16.36 66.38
CA LEU A 18 -28.44 16.28 67.16
C LEU A 18 -27.33 16.85 66.26
N LEU A 19 -26.94 18.11 66.42
CA LEU A 19 -25.80 18.49 67.29
C LEU A 19 -24.49 17.76 66.95
N SER A 20 -24.12 17.75 65.66
CA SER A 20 -22.73 17.76 65.21
C SER A 20 -22.27 19.19 64.84
N ILE A 21 -22.61 20.18 65.67
CA ILE A 21 -21.75 21.37 65.77
C ILE A 21 -20.43 20.84 66.30
N SER A 22 -19.35 20.96 65.54
CA SER A 22 -18.01 20.65 66.06
C SER A 22 -17.64 21.66 67.13
N LEU A 23 -18.01 21.34 68.37
CA LEU A 23 -17.46 21.94 69.59
C LEU A 23 -16.01 21.46 69.77
N THR A 24 -15.15 21.79 68.80
CA THR A 24 -13.74 21.98 69.07
C THR A 24 -13.64 23.28 69.87
N SER A 25 -13.75 23.16 71.20
CA SER A 25 -13.59 24.24 72.16
C SER A 25 -12.12 24.67 72.24
N VAL A 26 -11.64 25.33 71.18
CA VAL A 26 -10.26 25.81 71.04
C VAL A 26 -10.08 27.08 71.90
N PHE A 27 -10.07 26.90 73.22
CA PHE A 27 -9.57 27.90 74.16
C PHE A 27 -8.08 27.69 74.37
N VAL A 28 -7.30 28.00 73.33
CA VAL A 28 -5.85 28.15 73.43
C VAL A 28 -5.57 29.51 74.06
N MET A 29 -4.73 29.52 75.10
CA MET A 29 -4.59 30.63 76.02
C MET A 29 -3.12 30.83 76.38
N SER A 30 -2.62 32.02 76.06
CA SER A 30 -1.44 32.64 76.63
C SER A 30 -1.76 34.11 76.76
N TRP A 31 -1.34 34.67 77.88
CA TRP A 31 -1.57 36.04 78.17
C TRP A 31 -0.32 36.64 78.78
N THR A 32 -0.12 37.92 78.54
CA THR A 32 0.67 38.73 79.43
C THR A 32 -0.14 38.94 80.72
N TYR A 33 0.44 38.57 81.86
CA TYR A 33 -0.19 38.80 83.16
C TYR A 33 0.29 40.13 83.74
N THR A 34 -0.62 40.91 84.32
CA THR A 34 -0.30 42.15 85.04
C THR A 34 -0.96 42.13 86.42
N TYR A 35 -0.36 42.82 87.39
CA TYR A 35 -0.89 42.85 88.76
C TYR A 35 -0.79 44.22 89.40
N SER A 36 -1.68 44.50 90.36
CA SER A 36 -1.65 45.75 91.11
C SER A 36 -0.54 45.77 92.18
N SER A 37 0.04 46.95 92.40
CA SER A 37 0.88 47.23 93.57
C SER A 37 0.05 47.24 94.86
N GLU A 38 -1.12 47.88 94.80
CA GLU A 38 -2.09 48.09 95.88
C GLU A 38 -3.06 46.92 96.05
N VAL A 39 -3.79 46.91 97.19
CA VAL A 39 -4.79 45.89 97.51
C VAL A 39 -6.22 46.45 97.48
N MET A 40 -7.13 45.69 96.90
CA MET A 40 -8.50 46.10 96.58
C MET A 40 -9.48 44.92 96.62
N THR A 41 -10.77 45.20 96.69
CA THR A 41 -11.86 44.20 96.61
C THR A 41 -11.89 43.51 95.26
N TRP A 42 -12.56 42.36 95.17
CA TRP A 42 -12.63 41.62 93.90
C TRP A 42 -13.30 42.44 92.79
N THR A 43 -14.33 43.22 93.14
CA THR A 43 -15.02 44.13 92.19
C THR A 43 -14.13 45.31 91.76
N GLU A 44 -13.37 45.91 92.69
CA GLU A 44 -12.36 46.94 92.36
C GLU A 44 -11.26 46.34 91.46
N ALA A 45 -10.82 45.10 91.72
CA ALA A 45 -9.82 44.39 90.91
C ALA A 45 -10.31 44.13 89.49
N LYS A 46 -11.57 43.69 89.32
CA LYS A 46 -12.18 43.51 88.00
C LYS A 46 -12.18 44.81 87.21
N ALA A 47 -12.66 45.91 87.80
CA ALA A 47 -12.64 47.22 87.16
C ALA A 47 -11.21 47.73 86.87
N TRP A 48 -10.22 47.38 87.70
CA TRP A 48 -8.80 47.70 87.48
C TRP A 48 -8.22 46.99 86.26
N CYS A 49 -8.61 45.73 86.01
CA CYS A 49 -8.27 45.01 84.78
C CYS A 49 -8.99 45.60 83.56
N GLU A 50 -10.32 45.76 83.63
CA GLU A 50 -11.15 46.19 82.51
C GLU A 50 -10.75 47.58 81.99
N ASN A 51 -10.41 48.51 82.90
CA ASN A 51 -9.89 49.85 82.57
C ASN A 51 -8.46 49.85 81.98
N ARG A 52 -7.88 48.67 81.69
CA ARG A 52 -6.57 48.49 81.04
C ARG A 52 -6.67 47.62 79.79
N SER A 53 -7.87 47.44 79.23
CA SER A 53 -8.13 46.53 78.10
C SER A 53 -7.70 45.09 78.39
N SER A 54 -7.93 44.66 79.63
CA SER A 54 -7.49 43.39 80.21
C SER A 54 -8.62 42.81 81.07
N TRP A 55 -8.57 41.51 81.38
CA TRP A 55 -9.63 40.81 82.11
C TRP A 55 -9.07 40.13 83.37
N MET A 56 -9.94 39.72 84.31
CA MET A 56 -9.50 39.05 85.55
C MET A 56 -8.87 37.69 85.26
N MET A 57 -7.69 37.41 85.83
CA MET A 57 -6.85 36.24 85.51
C MET A 57 -7.62 34.91 85.59
N VAL A 58 -7.85 34.28 84.44
CA VAL A 58 -8.34 32.90 84.35
C VAL A 58 -7.20 31.94 84.70
N ILE A 59 -7.43 30.64 84.93
CA ILE A 59 -6.33 29.65 84.99
C ILE A 59 -6.78 28.37 84.29
N PRO A 60 -6.30 28.09 83.06
CA PRO A 60 -6.88 27.04 82.20
C PRO A 60 -6.29 25.65 82.45
N ASN A 61 -5.05 25.57 82.97
CA ASN A 61 -4.35 24.31 83.22
C ASN A 61 -3.33 24.46 84.37
N GLU A 62 -2.75 23.33 84.79
CA GLU A 62 -1.78 23.29 85.89
C GLU A 62 -0.46 24.02 85.55
N GLU A 63 -0.04 24.03 84.29
CA GLU A 63 1.18 24.72 83.85
C GLU A 63 1.09 26.23 84.08
N HIS A 64 -0.02 26.87 83.68
CA HIS A 64 -0.30 28.28 83.97
C HIS A 64 -0.38 28.56 85.48
N ASN A 65 -0.94 27.62 86.25
CA ASN A 65 -1.02 27.75 87.70
C ASN A 65 0.37 27.73 88.36
N ASN A 66 1.24 26.81 87.92
CA ASN A 66 2.63 26.72 88.35
C ASN A 66 3.45 27.92 87.89
N TYR A 67 3.26 28.38 86.65
CA TYR A 67 3.90 29.58 86.14
C TYR A 67 3.56 30.83 86.99
N LEU A 68 2.28 31.04 87.31
CA LEU A 68 1.85 32.11 88.24
C LEU A 68 2.48 31.95 89.63
N LYS A 69 2.37 30.75 90.21
CA LYS A 69 2.91 30.38 91.53
C LYS A 69 4.39 30.73 91.67
N ASP A 70 5.18 30.51 90.62
CA ASP A 70 6.64 30.65 90.66
C ASP A 70 7.12 32.05 90.22
N ASN A 71 6.37 32.77 89.38
CA ASN A 71 6.77 34.10 88.86
C ASN A 71 6.14 35.29 89.60
N LEU A 72 5.02 35.11 90.31
CA LEU A 72 4.43 36.21 91.08
C LEU A 72 5.33 36.64 92.27
N PRO A 73 5.31 37.94 92.66
CA PRO A 73 6.10 38.43 93.79
C PRO A 73 5.82 37.67 95.10
N GLN A 74 6.82 36.92 95.56
CA GLN A 74 6.77 36.04 96.74
C GLN A 74 6.73 36.82 98.09
N LYS A 75 5.76 37.72 98.28
CA LYS A 75 5.61 38.51 99.51
C LYS A 75 4.69 37.80 100.51
N PRO A 76 5.15 37.56 101.75
CA PRO A 76 4.35 36.82 102.74
C PRO A 76 3.05 37.56 103.06
N LYS A 77 1.94 36.81 103.16
CA LYS A 77 0.57 37.32 103.39
C LYS A 77 0.05 38.28 102.31
N ILE A 78 0.63 38.30 101.11
CA ILE A 78 0.07 39.00 99.95
C ILE A 78 -0.44 37.97 98.95
N TYR A 79 -1.75 38.00 98.74
CA TYR A 79 -2.46 37.11 97.81
C TYR A 79 -3.10 37.91 96.68
N TYR A 80 -3.50 37.21 95.63
CA TYR A 80 -3.95 37.78 94.36
C TYR A 80 -5.36 37.27 94.04
N TRP A 81 -6.27 38.17 93.69
CA TRP A 81 -7.60 37.81 93.18
C TRP A 81 -7.48 37.20 91.79
N ILE A 82 -8.11 36.06 91.55
CA ILE A 82 -8.26 35.47 90.22
C ILE A 82 -9.69 35.70 89.70
N GLY A 83 -9.89 35.49 88.40
CA GLY A 83 -11.17 35.67 87.72
C GLY A 83 -12.22 34.61 88.04
N LEU A 84 -11.89 33.59 88.83
CA LEU A 84 -12.88 32.60 89.24
C LEU A 84 -13.83 33.20 90.28
N ARG A 85 -15.13 33.11 90.01
CA ARG A 85 -16.18 33.57 90.94
C ARG A 85 -17.36 32.62 90.93
N LYS A 86 -17.95 32.37 92.09
CA LYS A 86 -19.21 31.64 92.24
C LYS A 86 -20.37 32.50 91.75
N THR A 87 -21.29 31.94 90.98
CA THR A 87 -22.47 32.62 90.43
C THR A 87 -23.54 31.56 90.18
N GLN A 88 -24.73 31.73 90.80
CA GLN A 88 -25.81 30.73 90.78
C GLN A 88 -25.32 29.32 91.18
N ASP A 89 -24.58 29.28 92.29
CA ASP A 89 -23.88 28.11 92.84
C ASP A 89 -22.78 27.45 91.98
N ILE A 90 -22.50 27.98 90.79
CA ILE A 90 -21.50 27.45 89.85
C ILE A 90 -20.23 28.31 89.85
N TRP A 91 -19.06 27.68 89.78
CA TRP A 91 -17.77 28.36 89.62
C TRP A 91 -17.54 28.75 88.16
N THR A 92 -17.47 30.05 87.87
CA THR A 92 -17.42 30.60 86.50
C THR A 92 -16.31 31.64 86.35
N TRP A 93 -15.58 31.58 85.24
CA TRP A 93 -14.46 32.44 84.88
C TRP A 93 -14.91 33.80 84.33
N GLN A 94 -14.65 34.87 85.09
CA GLN A 94 -15.07 36.25 84.85
C GLN A 94 -14.15 36.98 83.85
N GLY A 95 -13.99 36.36 82.68
CA GLY A 95 -13.28 36.87 81.51
C GLY A 95 -13.66 36.11 80.23
N THR A 96 -13.89 34.80 80.35
CA THR A 96 -14.33 33.93 79.24
C THR A 96 -15.77 33.43 79.35
N ALA A 97 -16.44 33.65 80.50
CA ALA A 97 -17.74 33.10 80.87
C ALA A 97 -17.84 31.56 80.89
N GLN A 98 -16.70 30.85 80.85
CA GLN A 98 -16.64 29.39 80.99
C GLN A 98 -16.83 28.95 82.44
N MET A 99 -17.36 27.75 82.63
CA MET A 99 -17.40 27.07 83.92
C MET A 99 -16.00 26.54 84.29
N LEU A 100 -15.76 26.25 85.58
CA LEU A 100 -14.52 25.58 85.99
C LEU A 100 -14.56 24.08 85.61
N GLU A 101 -13.78 23.71 84.62
CA GLU A 101 -13.51 22.31 84.28
C GLU A 101 -12.31 21.75 85.07
N ASN A 102 -12.17 20.42 85.10
CA ASN A 102 -11.01 19.71 85.69
C ASN A 102 -10.73 19.97 87.19
N GLY A 103 -11.74 20.37 87.96
CA GLY A 103 -11.71 20.39 89.43
C GLY A 103 -10.98 21.58 90.08
N GLY A 104 -9.92 22.10 89.44
CA GLY A 104 -9.19 23.29 89.88
C GLY A 104 -8.14 23.06 90.98
N SER A 105 -7.23 24.03 91.13
CA SER A 105 -6.06 23.92 92.03
C SER A 105 -6.36 24.36 93.47
N TRP A 106 -7.46 23.90 94.07
CA TRP A 106 -7.86 24.28 95.44
C TRP A 106 -6.86 23.82 96.52
N ALA A 107 -6.84 24.59 97.62
CA ALA A 107 -6.08 24.31 98.84
C ALA A 107 -6.76 23.23 99.70
N ASN A 108 -6.04 22.73 100.70
CA ASN A 108 -6.53 21.66 101.58
C ASN A 108 -7.80 22.09 102.34
N ASN A 109 -8.92 21.40 102.07
CA ASN A 109 -10.27 21.69 102.55
C ASN A 109 -10.95 22.92 101.92
N GLU A 110 -10.46 23.46 100.82
CA GLU A 110 -11.15 24.50 100.01
C GLU A 110 -11.76 23.85 98.73
N PRO A 111 -12.84 24.42 98.15
CA PRO A 111 -13.64 25.52 98.67
C PRO A 111 -14.60 25.04 99.76
N ASN A 112 -14.83 25.85 100.80
CA ASN A 112 -15.71 25.45 101.92
C ASN A 112 -16.74 26.48 102.37
N ASN A 113 -16.69 27.72 101.89
CA ASN A 113 -17.67 28.75 102.22
C ASN A 113 -17.94 28.89 103.74
N LYS A 114 -16.88 28.81 104.58
CA LYS A 114 -16.87 28.97 106.06
C LYS A 114 -17.82 30.07 106.58
N LYS A 115 -18.09 31.12 105.80
CA LYS A 115 -18.87 32.30 106.20
C LYS A 115 -20.04 32.66 105.26
N GLN A 116 -20.53 31.67 104.48
CA GLN A 116 -21.77 31.73 103.68
C GLN A 116 -21.88 32.90 102.67
N ASP A 117 -20.75 33.45 102.21
CA ASP A 117 -20.64 34.62 101.31
C ASP A 117 -19.18 34.75 100.81
N GLU A 118 -18.57 33.61 100.47
CA GLU A 118 -17.16 33.50 100.06
C GLU A 118 -17.05 33.23 98.54
N ASP A 119 -17.85 33.95 97.74
CA ASP A 119 -18.01 33.74 96.29
C ASP A 119 -16.79 34.07 95.42
N CYS A 120 -15.71 34.64 95.95
CA CYS A 120 -14.57 35.14 95.16
C CYS A 120 -13.27 34.38 95.48
N VAL A 121 -12.50 34.03 94.44
CA VAL A 121 -11.33 33.14 94.60
C VAL A 121 -10.02 33.91 94.56
N GLU A 122 -9.11 33.56 95.47
CA GLU A 122 -7.71 34.00 95.48
C GLU A 122 -6.74 32.86 95.14
N ILE A 123 -5.55 33.21 94.67
CA ILE A 123 -4.39 32.31 94.62
C ILE A 123 -3.40 32.67 95.73
N TYR A 124 -2.98 31.66 96.49
CA TYR A 124 -1.96 31.76 97.53
C TYR A 124 -0.56 31.81 96.92
N ILE A 125 0.18 32.88 97.20
CA ILE A 125 1.59 33.06 96.84
C ILE A 125 2.41 33.15 98.14
N ASN A 126 3.60 32.53 98.15
CA ASN A 126 4.47 32.36 99.32
C ASN A 126 3.73 31.85 100.58
N ASN A 127 2.99 30.74 100.45
CA ASN A 127 2.19 30.14 101.52
C ASN A 127 2.63 28.70 101.88
N GLY A 128 3.95 28.46 101.96
CA GLY A 128 4.52 27.16 102.33
C GLY A 128 4.04 26.01 101.44
N THR A 129 3.50 24.95 102.04
CA THR A 129 2.99 23.76 101.33
C THR A 129 1.70 24.00 100.54
N GLN A 130 1.10 25.19 100.63
CA GLN A 130 -0.09 25.60 99.87
C GLN A 130 0.24 26.69 98.83
N ASN A 131 1.52 26.88 98.48
CA ASN A 131 1.91 27.82 97.43
C ASN A 131 1.32 27.41 96.07
N GLY A 132 0.70 28.35 95.36
CA GLY A 132 -0.03 28.11 94.10
C GLY A 132 -1.41 27.47 94.25
N LYS A 133 -1.94 27.33 95.47
CA LYS A 133 -3.29 26.79 95.70
C LYS A 133 -4.35 27.89 95.83
N TRP A 134 -5.60 27.54 95.53
CA TRP A 134 -6.74 28.46 95.50
C TRP A 134 -7.59 28.37 96.77
N ASN A 135 -8.20 29.48 97.16
CA ASN A 135 -9.07 29.59 98.34
C ASN A 135 -10.31 30.44 98.01
N ASP A 136 -11.48 30.04 98.50
CA ASP A 136 -12.71 30.85 98.42
C ASP A 136 -12.79 31.83 99.61
N GLU A 137 -13.15 33.09 99.34
CA GLU A 137 -13.08 34.18 100.32
C GLU A 137 -14.06 35.31 99.97
N LYS A 138 -14.41 36.13 100.97
CA LYS A 138 -15.35 37.22 100.80
C LYS A 138 -14.83 38.24 99.80
N CYS A 139 -15.62 38.52 98.76
CA CYS A 139 -15.31 39.48 97.70
C CYS A 139 -14.93 40.89 98.23
N SER A 140 -15.36 41.22 99.45
CA SER A 140 -15.08 42.46 100.20
C SER A 140 -13.70 42.53 100.88
N LYS A 141 -12.89 41.46 100.88
CA LYS A 141 -11.48 41.52 101.31
C LYS A 141 -10.63 42.34 100.35
N LYS A 142 -9.54 42.93 100.83
CA LYS A 142 -8.55 43.59 99.96
C LYS A 142 -7.36 42.67 99.66
N LYS A 143 -7.14 42.38 98.38
CA LYS A 143 -6.05 41.56 97.81
C LYS A 143 -5.55 42.23 96.52
N ARG A 144 -4.46 41.76 95.90
CA ARG A 144 -3.99 42.36 94.64
C ARG A 144 -4.87 41.93 93.47
N ALA A 145 -5.10 42.83 92.52
CA ALA A 145 -5.63 42.46 91.21
C ALA A 145 -4.58 41.63 90.45
N LEU A 146 -5.04 40.63 89.71
CA LEU A 146 -4.25 39.88 88.74
C LEU A 146 -5.08 39.78 87.46
N CYS A 147 -4.51 40.25 86.36
CA CYS A 147 -5.21 40.47 85.10
C CYS A 147 -4.47 39.81 83.94
N TYR A 148 -5.20 39.44 82.89
CA TYR A 148 -4.66 38.85 81.67
C TYR A 148 -4.93 39.70 80.43
N GLY A 149 -3.95 39.83 79.55
CA GLY A 149 -4.08 40.43 78.22
C GLY A 149 -3.61 39.46 77.14
N ALA A 150 -4.45 39.21 76.14
CA ALA A 150 -4.13 38.35 74.99
C ALA A 150 -2.89 38.85 74.23
N SER A 151 -2.06 37.94 73.73
CA SER A 151 -0.84 38.32 72.97
C SER A 151 -1.10 38.32 71.46
N CYS A 152 -2.11 37.56 71.00
CA CYS A 152 -2.62 37.63 69.64
C CYS A 152 -3.45 38.90 69.40
N SER A 153 -3.18 39.54 68.26
CA SER A 153 -3.88 40.71 67.73
C SER A 153 -4.06 40.56 66.21
N GLU A 154 -4.90 41.39 65.58
CA GLU A 154 -5.07 41.43 64.12
C GLU A 154 -3.77 41.68 63.33
N LYS A 155 -2.69 42.11 64.01
CA LYS A 155 -1.38 42.42 63.42
C LYS A 155 -0.27 41.46 63.86
N SER A 156 -0.56 40.51 64.76
CA SER A 156 0.43 39.56 65.29
C SER A 156 0.89 38.56 64.21
N CYS A 157 -0.01 38.15 63.32
CA CYS A 157 0.30 37.23 62.21
C CYS A 157 -0.23 37.76 60.88
N SER A 158 0.28 37.24 59.75
CA SER A 158 -0.29 37.52 58.43
C SER A 158 -1.67 36.87 58.25
N ARG A 159 -2.41 37.29 57.21
CA ARG A 159 -3.66 36.63 56.77
C ARG A 159 -3.48 35.16 56.34
N ASN A 160 -2.24 34.68 56.23
CA ASN A 160 -1.90 33.31 55.88
C ASN A 160 -1.51 32.48 57.13
N ALA A 161 -2.04 32.81 58.31
CA ALA A 161 -1.78 32.07 59.54
C ALA A 161 -2.98 32.07 60.50
N GLU A 162 -2.94 31.10 61.40
CA GLU A 162 -3.68 31.08 62.66
C GLU A 162 -2.72 31.61 63.76
N CYS A 163 -3.16 32.60 64.54
CA CYS A 163 -2.37 33.08 65.67
C CYS A 163 -2.58 32.14 66.87
N VAL A 164 -1.49 31.62 67.42
CA VAL A 164 -1.47 30.65 68.52
C VAL A 164 -0.82 31.32 69.72
N GLU A 165 -1.47 31.20 70.88
CA GLU A 165 -1.08 31.90 72.10
C GLU A 165 -0.12 31.01 72.95
N GLU A 166 1.13 31.46 73.23
CA GLU A 166 2.16 30.74 74.02
C GLU A 166 2.73 31.59 75.18
N ILE A 167 2.84 31.09 76.42
CA ILE A 167 3.02 31.86 77.68
C ILE A 167 3.83 33.19 77.58
N ASN A 168 3.16 34.35 77.79
CA ASN A 168 3.63 35.75 77.62
C ASN A 168 4.00 36.19 76.19
N ASN A 169 3.71 35.38 75.18
CA ASN A 169 4.05 35.55 73.77
C ASN A 169 2.92 35.01 72.86
N TYR A 170 3.14 35.03 71.55
CA TYR A 170 2.36 34.28 70.56
C TYR A 170 3.29 33.67 69.50
N THR A 171 2.80 32.69 68.75
CA THR A 171 3.41 32.16 67.53
C THR A 171 2.40 32.09 66.40
N CYS A 172 2.89 32.12 65.15
CA CYS A 172 2.04 32.08 63.97
C CYS A 172 2.08 30.68 63.33
N LYS A 173 0.96 29.97 63.39
CA LYS A 173 0.78 28.65 62.76
C LYS A 173 0.41 28.87 61.29
N CYS A 174 1.40 28.75 60.41
CA CYS A 174 1.24 29.10 59.00
C CYS A 174 0.29 28.18 58.23
N ASN A 175 -0.50 28.77 57.34
CA ASN A 175 -1.24 28.03 56.34
C ASN A 175 -0.28 27.32 55.37
N PRO A 176 -0.68 26.17 54.78
CA PRO A 176 0.19 25.40 53.90
C PRO A 176 0.76 26.23 52.74
N GLY A 177 2.09 26.28 52.63
CA GLY A 177 2.80 27.06 51.61
C GLY A 177 3.26 28.45 52.06
N PHE A 178 3.14 28.79 53.35
CA PHE A 178 3.69 30.00 53.97
C PHE A 178 4.62 29.66 55.15
N THR A 179 5.58 30.54 55.39
CA THR A 179 6.71 30.36 56.32
C THR A 179 7.15 31.72 56.92
N GLY A 180 8.11 31.68 57.83
CA GLY A 180 8.59 32.86 58.58
C GLY A 180 7.79 33.10 59.87
N PRO A 181 8.32 33.89 60.82
CA PRO A 181 7.75 34.03 62.17
C PRO A 181 6.34 34.66 62.19
N MET A 182 5.99 35.45 61.17
CA MET A 182 4.65 36.01 60.98
C MET A 182 3.89 35.37 59.80
N CYS A 183 4.41 34.29 59.22
CA CYS A 183 3.87 33.60 58.04
C CYS A 183 3.64 34.52 56.82
N MET A 184 4.58 35.46 56.59
CA MET A 184 4.52 36.38 55.45
C MET A 184 5.23 35.81 54.22
N ASP A 185 6.21 34.92 54.42
CA ASP A 185 7.08 34.41 53.37
C ASP A 185 6.42 33.21 52.68
N ALA A 186 5.94 33.41 51.46
CA ALA A 186 5.43 32.32 50.63
C ALA A 186 6.58 31.39 50.22
N VAL A 187 6.39 30.08 50.39
CA VAL A 187 7.38 29.05 50.01
C VAL A 187 7.74 29.21 48.53
N THR A 188 9.03 29.30 48.21
CA THR A 188 9.54 29.45 46.85
C THR A 188 9.98 28.13 46.24
N CYS A 189 9.81 28.02 44.92
CA CYS A 189 10.37 26.96 44.10
C CYS A 189 11.55 27.50 43.28
N ASN A 190 12.52 26.65 42.95
CA ASN A 190 13.62 27.01 42.05
C ASN A 190 13.06 27.46 40.67
N PRO A 191 13.57 28.55 40.05
CA PRO A 191 13.10 28.99 38.74
C PRO A 191 13.17 27.87 37.68
N PRO A 192 12.06 27.53 37.00
CA PRO A 192 12.07 26.50 35.96
C PRO A 192 12.80 27.02 34.72
N VAL A 193 13.73 26.20 34.21
CA VAL A 193 14.46 26.49 32.97
C VAL A 193 13.53 26.22 31.79
N SER A 194 13.51 27.09 30.77
CA SER A 194 12.73 26.85 29.55
C SER A 194 13.34 25.67 28.77
N PRO A 195 12.55 24.69 28.30
CA PRO A 195 13.07 23.61 27.47
C PRO A 195 13.66 24.17 26.16
N GLN A 196 14.67 23.50 25.62
CA GLN A 196 15.09 23.79 24.25
C GLN A 196 13.90 23.60 23.30
N LYS A 197 13.73 24.53 22.37
CA LYS A 197 12.60 24.54 21.43
C LYS A 197 11.23 24.62 22.10
N GLY A 198 11.16 25.27 23.26
CA GLY A 198 9.92 25.67 23.91
C GLY A 198 10.04 26.93 24.77
N ASN A 199 8.89 27.42 25.21
CA ASN A 199 8.70 28.67 25.93
C ASN A 199 7.88 28.44 27.21
N LEU A 200 8.18 29.22 28.25
CA LEU A 200 7.50 29.20 29.56
C LEU A 200 6.67 30.48 29.75
N THR A 201 5.39 30.30 30.04
CA THR A 201 4.49 31.40 30.43
C THR A 201 4.04 31.20 31.89
N CYS A 202 4.61 32.01 32.78
CA CYS A 202 4.43 31.87 34.24
C CYS A 202 3.49 32.94 34.81
N ILE A 203 2.50 32.49 35.58
CA ILE A 203 1.60 33.32 36.39
C ILE A 203 2.07 33.21 37.85
N ASN A 204 2.32 34.36 38.47
CA ASN A 204 2.90 34.49 39.81
C ASN A 204 1.94 35.25 40.75
N PRO A 205 0.99 34.56 41.43
CA PRO A 205 -0.12 35.21 42.13
C PRO A 205 0.23 35.78 43.52
N VAL A 206 1.38 35.38 44.11
CA VAL A 206 1.82 35.82 45.44
C VAL A 206 3.23 36.42 45.40
N GLY A 207 4.13 35.82 44.62
CA GLY A 207 5.51 36.27 44.40
C GLY A 207 6.14 35.50 43.25
N ASN A 208 7.37 35.86 42.87
CA ASN A 208 8.03 35.20 41.75
C ASN A 208 8.40 33.75 42.10
N PHE A 209 7.87 32.78 41.34
CA PHE A 209 8.04 31.34 41.56
C PHE A 209 7.68 30.85 42.97
N SER A 210 6.72 31.50 43.65
CA SER A 210 6.27 31.08 44.98
C SER A 210 5.03 30.17 44.94
N TYR A 211 4.59 29.69 46.11
CA TYR A 211 3.47 28.78 46.25
C TYR A 211 2.23 29.23 45.45
N ARG A 212 1.68 28.31 44.65
CA ARG A 212 0.60 28.53 43.65
C ARG A 212 1.00 29.29 42.38
N SER A 213 2.27 29.67 42.19
CA SER A 213 2.76 30.04 40.86
C SER A 213 2.58 28.88 39.89
N SER A 214 2.18 29.20 38.65
CA SER A 214 1.82 28.22 37.62
C SER A 214 2.49 28.60 36.30
N CYS A 215 3.34 27.73 35.78
CA CYS A 215 4.05 27.92 34.52
C CYS A 215 3.54 26.95 33.46
N ALA A 216 2.90 27.47 32.42
CA ALA A 216 2.49 26.70 31.26
C ALA A 216 3.63 26.62 30.23
N VAL A 217 3.79 25.46 29.60
CA VAL A 217 4.83 25.17 28.61
C VAL A 217 4.21 25.02 27.22
N SER A 218 4.81 25.68 26.23
CA SER A 218 4.49 25.53 24.80
C SER A 218 5.75 25.23 24.01
N CYS A 219 5.68 24.41 22.96
CA CYS A 219 6.81 24.13 22.08
C CYS A 219 6.79 25.03 20.82
N GLU A 220 7.95 25.18 20.16
CA GLU A 220 8.04 25.76 18.81
C GLU A 220 7.33 24.86 17.77
N GLU A 221 6.96 25.42 16.62
CA GLU A 221 6.33 24.64 15.56
C GLU A 221 7.25 23.48 15.10
N GLY A 222 6.65 22.30 14.92
CA GLY A 222 7.38 21.07 14.59
C GLY A 222 7.94 20.32 15.80
N TYR A 223 7.67 20.77 17.01
CA TYR A 223 8.03 20.09 18.26
C TYR A 223 6.79 19.75 19.08
N THR A 224 6.77 18.57 19.69
CA THR A 224 5.69 18.09 20.56
C THR A 224 6.15 18.03 22.02
N LEU A 225 5.24 18.31 22.94
CA LEU A 225 5.54 18.32 24.37
C LEU A 225 5.52 16.90 24.95
N ARG A 226 6.59 16.53 25.66
CA ARG A 226 6.69 15.29 26.43
C ARG A 226 6.80 15.58 27.93
N GLY A 227 5.69 15.41 28.64
CA GLY A 227 5.57 15.62 30.08
C GLY A 227 4.30 16.43 30.42
N GLN A 228 4.27 17.05 31.60
CA GLN A 228 3.11 17.85 32.03
C GLN A 228 3.17 19.27 31.42
N ASN A 229 2.10 19.72 30.78
CA ASN A 229 2.03 21.05 30.14
C ASN A 229 1.99 22.25 31.10
N THR A 230 1.81 21.99 32.39
CA THR A 230 1.67 23.01 33.43
C THR A 230 2.41 22.55 34.68
N LEU A 231 3.36 23.37 35.14
CA LEU A 231 4.08 23.17 36.39
C LEU A 231 3.47 24.08 37.46
N THR A 232 3.11 23.56 38.63
CA THR A 232 2.61 24.36 39.76
C THR A 232 3.55 24.25 40.96
N CYS A 233 3.94 25.39 41.56
CA CYS A 233 4.80 25.42 42.73
C CYS A 233 4.02 24.98 43.99
N LEU A 234 4.44 23.87 44.58
CA LEU A 234 3.77 23.22 45.70
C LEU A 234 4.20 23.80 47.06
N LYS A 235 3.40 23.53 48.10
CA LYS A 235 3.69 23.89 49.50
C LYS A 235 5.00 23.33 50.08
N THR A 236 5.72 22.49 49.32
CA THR A 236 6.98 21.83 49.67
C THR A 236 8.22 22.51 49.08
N GLY A 237 8.07 23.53 48.23
CA GLY A 237 9.19 24.16 47.50
C GLY A 237 9.59 23.44 46.20
N ASN A 238 8.88 22.37 45.85
CA ASN A 238 9.05 21.66 44.58
C ASN A 238 7.91 21.99 43.60
N TRP A 239 8.21 21.91 42.30
CA TRP A 239 7.18 21.91 41.24
C TRP A 239 6.39 20.59 41.23
N SER A 240 5.18 20.62 40.66
CA SER A 240 4.30 19.45 40.51
C SER A 240 4.87 18.33 39.64
N ALA A 241 5.79 18.67 38.73
CA ALA A 241 6.54 17.77 37.87
C ALA A 241 7.90 18.42 37.52
N GLU A 242 8.79 17.65 36.90
CA GLU A 242 10.00 18.18 36.25
C GLU A 242 9.62 18.94 34.96
N THR A 243 10.53 19.80 34.47
CA THR A 243 10.32 20.51 33.20
C THR A 243 10.17 19.51 32.05
N PRO A 244 9.06 19.54 31.28
CA PRO A 244 8.87 18.67 30.11
C PRO A 244 9.84 19.00 28.98
N SER A 245 10.18 18.02 28.14
CA SER A 245 10.94 18.26 26.91
C SER A 245 10.03 18.62 25.74
N CYS A 246 10.55 19.42 24.81
CA CYS A 246 9.98 19.59 23.46
C CYS A 246 10.78 18.72 22.50
N GLU A 247 10.19 17.61 22.05
CA GLU A 247 10.84 16.67 21.14
C GLU A 247 10.43 16.94 19.69
N VAL A 248 11.35 16.80 18.74
CA VAL A 248 11.03 17.03 17.33
C VAL A 248 9.99 16.02 16.84
N ILE A 249 8.96 16.52 16.15
CA ILE A 249 7.92 15.69 15.56
C ILE A 249 8.54 14.88 14.42
N ARG A 250 8.23 13.58 14.36
CA ARG A 250 8.75 12.65 13.35
C ARG A 250 7.60 12.09 12.54
N CYS A 251 7.76 12.05 11.23
CA CYS A 251 6.83 11.41 10.32
C CYS A 251 7.09 9.90 10.25
N ASN A 252 6.05 9.13 9.90
CA ASN A 252 6.18 7.69 9.66
C ASN A 252 7.27 7.39 8.62
N ALA A 253 8.08 6.35 8.85
CA ALA A 253 9.12 5.96 7.91
C ALA A 253 8.53 5.62 6.52
N LEU A 254 9.11 6.21 5.47
CA LEU A 254 8.68 5.94 4.10
C LEU A 254 9.17 4.57 3.63
N GLY A 255 8.29 3.85 2.93
CA GLY A 255 8.66 2.62 2.23
C GLY A 255 9.56 2.89 1.01
N SER A 256 10.33 1.89 0.59
CA SER A 256 11.12 1.96 -0.63
C SER A 256 10.22 2.08 -1.87
N VAL A 257 10.52 3.02 -2.76
CA VAL A 257 9.88 3.12 -4.08
C VAL A 257 10.30 1.91 -4.92
N HIS A 258 9.33 1.16 -5.44
CA HIS A 258 9.64 0.05 -6.35
C HIS A 258 10.00 0.60 -7.73
N ARG A 259 11.15 0.20 -8.27
CA ARG A 259 11.69 0.65 -9.58
C ARG A 259 11.95 2.15 -9.64
N GLY A 260 12.52 2.66 -8.54
CA GLY A 260 13.02 4.02 -8.40
C GLY A 260 13.87 4.12 -7.14
N SER A 261 14.30 5.34 -6.86
CA SER A 261 15.10 5.69 -5.68
C SER A 261 14.44 6.81 -4.88
N MET A 262 14.85 6.94 -3.62
CA MET A 262 14.44 7.99 -2.71
C MET A 262 15.68 8.58 -2.05
N HIS A 263 15.86 9.90 -2.17
CA HIS A 263 16.92 10.63 -1.48
C HIS A 263 16.29 11.61 -0.47
N CYS A 264 16.60 11.43 0.81
CA CYS A 264 16.08 12.29 1.88
C CYS A 264 17.17 13.19 2.46
N THR A 265 16.84 14.46 2.64
CA THR A 265 17.65 15.47 3.31
C THR A 265 17.02 15.73 4.67
N ASP A 266 17.59 15.13 5.70
CA ASP A 266 17.18 15.25 7.10
C ASP A 266 18.01 16.36 7.79
N LEU A 267 17.37 17.44 8.26
CA LEU A 267 18.08 18.59 8.86
C LEU A 267 18.34 18.47 10.36
N LEU A 268 17.64 17.55 11.04
CA LEU A 268 17.66 17.39 12.51
C LEU A 268 17.86 15.93 12.89
N GLU A 269 16.88 15.09 12.55
CA GLU A 269 16.91 13.63 12.68
C GLU A 269 16.19 13.00 11.49
N LYS A 270 16.37 11.70 11.27
CA LYS A 270 15.71 10.97 10.18
C LYS A 270 14.20 11.11 10.23
N PHE A 271 13.61 11.58 9.12
CA PHE A 271 12.17 11.79 8.95
C PHE A 271 11.54 12.74 9.99
N ALA A 272 12.35 13.63 10.58
CA ALA A 272 11.86 14.69 11.47
C ALA A 272 11.19 15.83 10.70
N TYR A 273 10.46 16.70 11.41
CA TYR A 273 9.90 17.94 10.88
C TYR A 273 10.91 18.72 10.01
N GLY A 274 10.46 19.15 8.84
CA GLY A 274 11.29 19.87 7.87
C GLY A 274 12.20 18.97 7.01
N SER A 275 12.26 17.66 7.25
CA SER A 275 12.96 16.73 6.35
C SER A 275 12.26 16.64 5.00
N ILE A 276 13.03 16.61 3.91
CA ILE A 276 12.52 16.59 2.53
C ILE A 276 13.05 15.33 1.83
N CYS A 277 12.14 14.52 1.30
CA CYS A 277 12.48 13.37 0.45
C CYS A 277 12.13 13.65 -1.01
N GLN A 278 13.08 13.42 -1.90
CA GLN A 278 12.92 13.48 -3.36
C GLN A 278 12.92 12.07 -3.94
N PHE A 279 12.19 11.88 -5.04
CA PHE A 279 11.97 10.61 -5.70
C PHE A 279 12.36 10.68 -7.18
N GLU A 280 13.03 9.64 -7.66
CA GLU A 280 13.39 9.47 -9.07
C GLU A 280 13.07 8.04 -9.50
N CYS A 281 12.47 7.83 -10.67
CA CYS A 281 12.15 6.51 -11.18
C CYS A 281 13.29 5.93 -12.03
N ASP A 282 13.40 4.60 -12.08
CA ASP A 282 14.41 3.91 -12.88
C ASP A 282 14.28 4.25 -14.38
N VAL A 283 15.38 4.12 -15.12
CA VAL A 283 15.39 4.41 -16.57
C VAL A 283 14.35 3.54 -17.30
N GLY A 284 13.39 4.20 -17.94
CA GLY A 284 12.26 3.56 -18.63
C GLY A 284 10.98 3.46 -17.81
N PHE A 285 10.90 4.16 -16.67
CA PHE A 285 9.71 4.30 -15.84
C PHE A 285 9.31 5.77 -15.71
N LEU A 286 8.00 6.04 -15.67
CA LEU A 286 7.41 7.35 -15.45
C LEU A 286 6.99 7.50 -13.98
N LEU A 287 7.20 8.68 -13.42
CA LEU A 287 6.86 9.00 -12.03
C LEU A 287 5.40 9.47 -11.96
N MET A 288 4.54 8.61 -11.40
CA MET A 288 3.13 8.90 -11.17
C MET A 288 2.90 9.36 -9.73
N GLY A 289 2.77 10.67 -9.52
CA GLY A 289 2.60 11.30 -8.21
C GLY A 289 3.43 12.57 -8.06
N SER A 290 3.75 12.95 -6.83
CA SER A 290 4.72 14.03 -6.56
C SER A 290 6.16 13.49 -6.62
N ASN A 291 7.07 14.24 -7.23
CA ASN A 291 8.50 13.93 -7.22
C ASN A 291 9.19 14.26 -5.88
N HIS A 292 8.47 14.86 -4.92
CA HIS A 292 9.00 15.17 -3.60
C HIS A 292 7.90 15.21 -2.53
N THR A 293 8.30 15.02 -1.28
CA THR A 293 7.45 15.14 -0.09
C THR A 293 8.27 15.70 1.07
N HIS A 294 7.61 16.37 2.02
CA HIS A 294 8.26 16.91 3.22
C HIS A 294 7.45 16.61 4.48
N CYS A 295 8.15 16.46 5.61
CA CYS A 295 7.53 16.16 6.89
C CYS A 295 6.98 17.43 7.55
N GLY A 296 5.65 17.57 7.60
CA GLY A 296 4.94 18.71 8.18
C GLY A 296 4.79 18.64 9.70
N SER A 297 4.37 19.74 10.31
CA SER A 297 4.24 19.91 11.77
C SER A 297 3.16 19.02 12.42
N GLU A 298 2.30 18.36 11.62
CA GLU A 298 1.38 17.31 12.09
C GLU A 298 2.01 15.90 12.22
N GLY A 299 3.29 15.72 11.87
CA GLY A 299 3.91 14.38 11.80
C GLY A 299 3.45 13.57 10.58
N LYS A 300 3.02 14.27 9.52
CA LYS A 300 2.58 13.68 8.25
C LYS A 300 3.45 14.20 7.11
N TRP A 301 3.70 13.31 6.14
CA TRP A 301 4.26 13.67 4.84
C TRP A 301 3.21 14.39 4.00
N THR A 302 3.59 15.46 3.30
CA THR A 302 2.67 16.22 2.43
C THR A 302 2.19 15.44 1.22
N HIS A 303 2.99 14.51 0.72
CA HIS A 303 2.61 13.56 -0.33
C HIS A 303 3.06 12.14 0.03
N ASN A 304 2.28 11.15 -0.41
CA ASN A 304 2.71 9.74 -0.41
C ASN A 304 3.84 9.53 -1.44
N PRO A 305 4.67 8.48 -1.28
CA PRO A 305 5.64 8.08 -2.31
C PRO A 305 4.95 7.82 -3.67
N PRO A 306 5.55 8.23 -4.79
CA PRO A 306 4.98 8.04 -6.12
C PRO A 306 5.09 6.59 -6.60
N VAL A 307 4.33 6.26 -7.63
CA VAL A 307 4.40 4.96 -8.32
C VAL A 307 5.24 5.11 -9.59
N CYS A 308 6.29 4.30 -9.74
CA CYS A 308 7.08 4.24 -10.96
C CYS A 308 6.46 3.23 -11.94
N GLN A 309 5.74 3.72 -12.94
CA GLN A 309 5.05 2.90 -13.95
C GLN A 309 5.93 2.72 -15.19
N ALA A 310 6.02 1.50 -15.74
CA ALA A 310 6.82 1.25 -16.94
C ALA A 310 6.28 2.08 -18.13
N VAL A 311 7.19 2.70 -18.90
CA VAL A 311 6.85 3.34 -20.16
C VAL A 311 6.24 2.30 -21.10
N THR A 312 5.08 2.60 -21.69
CA THR A 312 4.43 1.77 -22.71
C THR A 312 4.73 2.29 -24.10
N CYS A 313 4.95 1.40 -25.06
CA CYS A 313 4.97 1.70 -26.48
C CYS A 313 3.60 1.46 -27.13
N ASP A 314 3.37 2.02 -28.32
CA ASP A 314 2.15 1.79 -29.08
C ASP A 314 1.92 0.30 -29.36
N GLN A 315 0.66 -0.15 -29.31
CA GLN A 315 0.28 -1.53 -29.59
C GLN A 315 0.59 -1.87 -31.05
N ILE A 316 1.46 -2.86 -31.28
CA ILE A 316 1.77 -3.37 -32.61
C ILE A 316 0.58 -4.23 -33.09
N VAL A 317 0.15 -4.02 -34.34
CA VAL A 317 -0.75 -4.92 -35.06
C VAL A 317 0.10 -5.94 -35.82
N THR A 318 -0.19 -7.24 -35.66
CA THR A 318 0.53 -8.31 -36.35
C THR A 318 0.43 -8.13 -37.88
N PRO A 319 1.56 -8.08 -38.62
CA PRO A 319 1.54 -7.96 -40.07
C PRO A 319 0.84 -9.14 -40.75
N THR A 320 0.22 -8.88 -41.89
CA THR A 320 -0.42 -9.93 -42.70
C THR A 320 0.63 -10.91 -43.25
N ASN A 321 0.26 -12.20 -43.31
CA ASN A 321 1.14 -13.30 -43.73
C ASN A 321 2.40 -13.42 -42.85
N SER A 322 2.23 -13.26 -41.53
CA SER A 322 3.33 -13.29 -40.55
C SER A 322 2.90 -13.81 -39.17
N HIS A 323 3.85 -14.42 -38.48
CA HIS A 323 3.74 -14.82 -37.08
C HIS A 323 4.54 -13.83 -36.21
N MET A 324 3.98 -13.46 -35.05
CA MET A 324 4.62 -12.55 -34.10
C MET A 324 4.65 -13.16 -32.70
N THR A 325 5.82 -13.15 -32.08
CA THR A 325 6.02 -13.63 -30.70
C THR A 325 6.59 -12.49 -29.85
N CYS A 326 5.82 -12.04 -28.86
CA CYS A 326 6.24 -11.00 -27.91
C CYS A 326 6.65 -11.60 -26.55
N THR A 327 7.60 -10.95 -25.90
CA THR A 327 7.99 -11.21 -24.51
C THR A 327 7.96 -9.90 -23.72
N ASP A 328 7.13 -9.85 -22.67
CA ASP A 328 6.68 -8.61 -22.03
C ASP A 328 7.05 -8.57 -20.53
N PRO A 329 8.34 -8.37 -20.19
CA PRO A 329 8.87 -8.61 -18.84
C PRO A 329 8.39 -7.62 -17.77
N LEU A 330 7.75 -6.52 -18.19
CA LEU A 330 7.26 -5.44 -17.31
C LEU A 330 5.76 -5.12 -17.54
N GLY A 331 5.05 -5.98 -18.29
CA GLY A 331 3.67 -5.75 -18.75
C GLY A 331 3.59 -5.56 -20.27
N ASN A 332 2.40 -5.77 -20.84
CA ASN A 332 2.16 -5.79 -22.28
C ASN A 332 2.68 -4.51 -22.99
N PHE A 333 3.52 -4.68 -24.02
CA PHE A 333 4.13 -3.62 -24.82
C PHE A 333 4.88 -2.53 -24.01
N SER A 334 5.38 -2.87 -22.82
CA SER A 334 6.14 -1.95 -21.96
C SER A 334 7.65 -1.93 -22.26
N TYR A 335 8.40 -1.01 -21.66
CA TYR A 335 9.84 -0.88 -21.81
C TYR A 335 10.57 -2.24 -21.69
N ARG A 336 11.53 -2.50 -22.60
CA ARG A 336 12.24 -3.79 -22.78
C ARG A 336 11.38 -4.97 -23.25
N SER A 337 10.08 -4.79 -23.51
CA SER A 337 9.31 -5.81 -24.22
C SER A 337 9.86 -5.94 -25.65
N SER A 338 9.92 -7.19 -26.12
CA SER A 338 10.58 -7.55 -27.37
C SER A 338 9.66 -8.44 -28.20
N CYS A 339 9.33 -8.02 -29.42
CA CYS A 339 8.48 -8.74 -30.34
C CYS A 339 9.28 -9.17 -31.57
N ALA A 340 9.42 -10.48 -31.75
CA ALA A 340 10.02 -11.07 -32.95
C ALA A 340 8.92 -11.32 -34.00
N VAL A 341 9.23 -11.02 -35.28
CA VAL A 341 8.33 -11.22 -36.42
C VAL A 341 9.01 -12.12 -37.45
N SER A 342 8.30 -13.16 -37.88
CA SER A 342 8.69 -14.07 -38.96
C SER A 342 7.57 -14.19 -39.99
N CYS A 343 7.90 -14.15 -41.27
CA CYS A 343 6.89 -14.29 -42.33
C CYS A 343 6.46 -15.76 -42.51
N GLU A 344 5.28 -15.94 -43.10
CA GLU A 344 4.78 -17.24 -43.55
C GLU A 344 5.54 -17.73 -44.81
N GLU A 345 5.40 -19.01 -45.15
CA GLU A 345 6.12 -19.61 -46.29
C GLU A 345 5.80 -18.91 -47.60
N GLY A 346 6.84 -18.58 -48.37
CA GLY A 346 6.74 -17.82 -49.62
C GLY A 346 6.61 -16.30 -49.46
N TYR A 347 6.79 -15.78 -48.24
CA TYR A 347 6.93 -14.36 -47.96
C TYR A 347 8.32 -14.06 -47.36
N THR A 348 8.88 -12.92 -47.73
CA THR A 348 10.18 -12.43 -47.23
C THR A 348 9.99 -11.20 -46.34
N LEU A 349 10.80 -11.09 -45.28
CA LEU A 349 10.67 -10.03 -44.30
C LEU A 349 11.42 -8.77 -44.76
N ARG A 350 10.70 -7.65 -44.85
CA ARG A 350 11.24 -6.32 -45.10
C ARG A 350 11.15 -5.47 -43.83
N GLY A 351 12.30 -5.17 -43.25
CA GLY A 351 12.44 -4.39 -42.01
C GLY A 351 13.28 -5.12 -40.97
N GLN A 352 13.17 -4.73 -39.70
CA GLN A 352 13.86 -5.40 -38.60
C GLN A 352 13.00 -6.55 -38.06
N ASN A 353 13.59 -7.74 -37.89
CA ASN A 353 12.89 -8.95 -37.40
C ASN A 353 12.53 -8.93 -35.91
N THR A 354 13.04 -7.96 -35.15
CA THR A 354 12.87 -7.85 -33.70
C THR A 354 12.64 -6.39 -33.34
N LEU A 355 11.50 -6.09 -32.75
CA LEU A 355 11.13 -4.77 -32.27
C LEU A 355 11.27 -4.74 -30.75
N THR A 356 12.01 -3.78 -30.19
CA THR A 356 12.16 -3.61 -28.74
C THR A 356 11.60 -2.27 -28.29
N CYS A 357 10.75 -2.27 -27.25
CA CYS A 357 10.17 -1.05 -26.71
C CYS A 357 11.21 -0.25 -25.92
N LEU A 358 11.49 0.97 -26.37
CA LEU A 358 12.53 1.84 -25.82
C LEU A 358 12.01 2.68 -24.64
N LYS A 359 12.94 3.24 -23.85
CA LYS A 359 12.65 4.13 -22.72
C LYS A 359 11.90 5.43 -23.08
N THR A 360 11.68 5.69 -24.36
CA THR A 360 11.00 6.88 -24.90
C THR A 360 9.51 6.65 -25.21
N GLY A 361 9.02 5.40 -25.19
CA GLY A 361 7.67 5.05 -25.65
C GLY A 361 7.59 4.68 -27.14
N ASN A 362 8.73 4.60 -27.83
CA ASN A 362 8.81 4.18 -29.24
C ASN A 362 9.45 2.79 -29.35
N TRP A 363 9.06 2.04 -30.37
CA TRP A 363 9.76 0.83 -30.78
C TRP A 363 11.12 1.16 -31.42
N SER A 364 12.04 0.19 -31.39
CA SER A 364 13.40 0.33 -31.94
C SER A 364 13.46 0.54 -33.45
N ALA A 365 12.40 0.15 -34.17
CA ALA A 365 12.20 0.35 -35.60
C ALA A 365 10.68 0.40 -35.89
N GLU A 366 10.33 0.76 -37.12
CA GLU A 366 8.96 0.63 -37.63
C GLU A 366 8.56 -0.85 -37.81
N THR A 367 7.25 -1.12 -37.85
CA THR A 367 6.74 -2.50 -37.98
C THR A 367 7.10 -3.09 -39.36
N PRO A 368 7.76 -4.25 -39.43
CA PRO A 368 8.20 -4.83 -40.70
C PRO A 368 7.01 -5.35 -41.53
N SER A 369 7.18 -5.40 -42.85
CA SER A 369 6.21 -5.99 -43.78
C SER A 369 6.70 -7.35 -44.31
N CYS A 370 5.76 -8.27 -44.53
CA CYS A 370 6.01 -9.53 -45.22
C CYS A 370 5.59 -9.39 -46.69
N GLU A 371 6.57 -9.34 -47.59
CA GLU A 371 6.35 -9.17 -49.03
C GLU A 371 6.41 -10.53 -49.72
N VAL A 372 5.45 -10.84 -50.60
CA VAL A 372 5.40 -12.14 -51.29
C VAL A 372 6.64 -12.29 -52.19
N VAL A 373 7.31 -13.43 -52.09
CA VAL A 373 8.54 -13.73 -52.82
C VAL A 373 8.29 -13.67 -54.33
N GLN A 374 9.26 -13.12 -55.07
CA GLN A 374 9.19 -12.88 -56.51
C GLN A 374 10.17 -13.79 -57.24
N CYS A 375 9.70 -14.56 -58.22
CA CYS A 375 10.57 -15.24 -59.18
C CYS A 375 10.98 -14.31 -60.33
N PRO A 376 12.14 -14.55 -60.99
CA PRO A 376 12.54 -13.79 -62.17
C PRO A 376 11.45 -13.82 -63.26
N PRO A 377 11.16 -12.70 -63.94
CA PRO A 377 10.26 -12.74 -65.10
C PRO A 377 10.76 -13.73 -66.15
N ILE A 378 9.87 -14.55 -66.71
CA ILE A 378 10.20 -15.47 -67.82
C ILE A 378 10.39 -14.62 -69.09
N ALA A 379 11.58 -14.02 -69.22
CA ALA A 379 11.91 -13.02 -70.22
C ALA A 379 12.15 -13.60 -71.63
N THR A 380 12.26 -14.93 -71.74
CA THR A 380 12.35 -15.64 -73.01
C THR A 380 10.97 -15.91 -73.59
N VAL A 381 10.64 -15.21 -74.69
CA VAL A 381 9.55 -15.62 -75.58
C VAL A 381 9.84 -17.04 -76.09
N LEU A 382 8.95 -17.99 -75.78
CA LEU A 382 9.07 -19.38 -76.21
C LEU A 382 8.92 -19.45 -77.73
N THR A 383 10.02 -19.65 -78.46
CA THR A 383 10.00 -19.63 -79.93
C THR A 383 9.26 -20.85 -80.47
N ASN A 384 8.25 -20.61 -81.31
CA ASN A 384 7.31 -21.62 -81.82
C ASN A 384 6.50 -22.29 -80.67
N GLY A 385 6.07 -21.50 -79.69
CA GLY A 385 5.26 -21.94 -78.56
C GLY A 385 4.59 -20.78 -77.82
N ARG A 386 3.74 -21.13 -76.85
CA ARG A 386 3.02 -20.21 -75.97
C ARG A 386 3.24 -20.57 -74.52
N ILE A 387 3.20 -19.55 -73.66
CA ILE A 387 3.28 -19.67 -72.20
C ILE A 387 1.95 -19.15 -71.64
N ASN A 388 1.31 -19.92 -70.78
CA ASN A 388 0.13 -19.48 -70.04
C ASN A 388 0.44 -19.52 -68.53
N CYS A 389 0.39 -18.38 -67.85
CA CYS A 389 0.73 -18.26 -66.44
C CYS A 389 -0.48 -17.84 -65.60
N ASN A 390 -0.69 -18.53 -64.49
CA ASN A 390 -1.61 -18.12 -63.43
C ASN A 390 -0.83 -17.49 -62.28
N HIS A 391 -1.33 -16.38 -61.74
CA HIS A 391 -0.66 -15.57 -60.72
C HIS A 391 -1.63 -15.30 -59.55
N PRO A 392 -1.68 -16.18 -58.52
CA PRO A 392 -2.70 -16.10 -57.47
C PRO A 392 -2.57 -14.90 -56.53
N LEU A 393 -1.35 -14.37 -56.35
CA LEU A 393 -1.03 -13.30 -55.39
C LEU A 393 -0.55 -12.03 -56.11
N ASN A 394 0.53 -12.14 -56.88
CA ASN A 394 1.09 -11.09 -57.72
C ASN A 394 1.81 -11.70 -58.95
N SER A 395 2.10 -10.90 -59.98
CA SER A 395 2.82 -11.33 -61.18
C SER A 395 4.17 -11.98 -60.85
N ASN A 396 4.41 -13.19 -61.37
CA ASN A 396 5.60 -14.01 -61.12
C ASN A 396 5.97 -14.26 -59.64
N SER A 397 5.02 -14.10 -58.70
CA SER A 397 5.25 -14.35 -57.27
C SER A 397 5.02 -15.81 -56.85
N TYR A 398 5.33 -16.15 -55.60
CA TYR A 398 5.08 -17.46 -54.99
C TYR A 398 3.71 -18.08 -55.38
N ASN A 399 3.72 -19.39 -55.64
CA ASN A 399 2.58 -20.15 -56.18
C ASN A 399 2.09 -19.73 -57.57
N SER A 400 2.77 -18.80 -58.26
CA SER A 400 2.57 -18.62 -59.71
C SER A 400 2.90 -19.90 -60.45
N THR A 401 2.01 -20.34 -61.34
CA THR A 401 2.19 -21.56 -62.14
C THR A 401 2.13 -21.22 -63.61
N CYS A 402 3.18 -21.51 -64.36
CA CYS A 402 3.23 -21.37 -65.81
C CYS A 402 3.16 -22.74 -66.50
N VAL A 403 2.45 -22.79 -67.63
CA VAL A 403 2.31 -23.97 -68.48
C VAL A 403 2.81 -23.64 -69.88
N PHE A 404 3.68 -24.49 -70.41
CA PHE A 404 4.33 -24.34 -71.70
C PHE A 404 3.68 -25.24 -72.74
N MET A 405 3.40 -24.72 -73.94
CA MET A 405 2.78 -25.48 -75.02
C MET A 405 3.40 -25.06 -76.35
N CYS A 406 3.94 -26.01 -77.13
CA CYS A 406 4.46 -25.70 -78.47
C CYS A 406 3.34 -25.44 -79.49
N GLU A 407 3.74 -24.86 -80.62
CA GLU A 407 2.93 -24.75 -81.84
C GLU A 407 2.99 -26.04 -82.67
N GLU A 408 2.10 -26.16 -83.65
CA GLU A 408 2.02 -27.34 -84.51
C GLU A 408 3.33 -27.53 -85.31
N GLY A 409 3.86 -28.75 -85.34
CA GLY A 409 5.18 -29.05 -85.92
C GLY A 409 6.34 -29.11 -84.93
N PHE A 410 6.12 -28.80 -83.63
CA PHE A 410 7.18 -28.74 -82.62
C PHE A 410 6.87 -29.63 -81.40
N GLU A 411 7.90 -30.33 -80.92
CA GLU A 411 7.87 -31.13 -79.69
C GLU A 411 8.49 -30.34 -78.52
N LEU A 412 7.87 -30.42 -77.34
CA LEU A 412 8.34 -29.72 -76.15
C LEU A 412 9.46 -30.52 -75.46
N ARG A 413 10.66 -29.93 -75.39
CA ARG A 413 11.81 -30.52 -74.71
C ARG A 413 12.11 -29.78 -73.40
N GLY A 414 11.58 -30.33 -72.31
CA GLY A 414 11.73 -29.86 -70.93
C GLY A 414 10.48 -30.19 -70.10
N SER A 415 10.28 -29.53 -68.97
CA SER A 415 9.00 -29.62 -68.25
C SER A 415 7.89 -28.87 -68.99
N TYR A 416 6.67 -29.40 -68.98
CA TYR A 416 5.49 -28.70 -69.51
C TYR A 416 4.90 -27.68 -68.53
N THR A 417 5.38 -27.64 -67.28
CA THR A 417 4.95 -26.65 -66.28
C THR A 417 6.07 -26.29 -65.31
N THR A 418 6.02 -25.08 -64.78
CA THR A 418 6.93 -24.61 -63.73
C THR A 418 6.16 -23.78 -62.70
N LEU A 419 6.43 -24.05 -61.43
CA LEU A 419 5.91 -23.36 -60.25
C LEU A 419 6.98 -22.40 -59.71
N CYS A 420 6.58 -21.20 -59.28
CA CYS A 420 7.42 -20.29 -58.49
C CYS A 420 7.39 -20.72 -57.02
N ASP A 421 8.52 -21.21 -56.50
CA ASP A 421 8.66 -21.76 -55.15
C ASP A 421 8.90 -20.67 -54.08
N HIS A 422 8.97 -21.10 -52.80
CA HIS A 422 9.19 -20.18 -51.68
C HIS A 422 10.58 -19.53 -51.65
N THR A 423 11.54 -20.01 -52.46
CA THR A 423 12.90 -19.46 -52.55
C THR A 423 13.00 -18.34 -53.58
N GLY A 424 11.96 -18.15 -54.40
CA GLY A 424 11.97 -17.22 -55.53
C GLY A 424 12.62 -17.82 -56.79
N GLN A 425 12.59 -19.15 -56.91
CA GLN A 425 13.06 -19.85 -58.10
C GLN A 425 11.90 -20.55 -58.81
N TRP A 426 12.02 -20.63 -60.13
CA TRP A 426 11.15 -21.47 -60.94
C TRP A 426 11.65 -22.91 -60.80
N THR A 427 10.81 -23.79 -60.24
CA THR A 427 11.09 -25.22 -60.03
C THR A 427 11.67 -25.96 -61.24
N HIS A 428 11.38 -25.47 -62.46
CA HIS A 428 11.94 -25.95 -63.72
C HIS A 428 12.31 -24.77 -64.63
N ASP A 429 13.43 -24.90 -65.34
CA ASP A 429 13.85 -24.00 -66.43
C ASP A 429 12.81 -23.92 -67.56
N THR A 430 12.89 -22.85 -68.36
CA THR A 430 12.04 -22.70 -69.55
C THR A 430 12.39 -23.78 -70.60
N PRO A 431 11.43 -24.61 -71.05
CA PRO A 431 11.65 -25.66 -72.04
C PRO A 431 11.88 -25.10 -73.44
N ASN A 432 12.46 -25.90 -74.33
CA ASN A 432 12.63 -25.54 -75.75
C ASN A 432 11.64 -26.28 -76.65
N CYS A 433 10.96 -25.58 -77.55
CA CYS A 433 10.19 -26.20 -78.63
C CYS A 433 11.13 -26.56 -79.79
N THR A 434 11.38 -27.85 -79.98
CA THR A 434 12.21 -28.37 -81.08
C THR A 434 11.35 -28.94 -82.19
N GLY A 435 11.56 -28.49 -83.44
CA GLY A 435 10.78 -28.95 -84.59
C GLY A 435 10.87 -30.47 -84.76
N MET A 436 9.73 -31.13 -84.95
CA MET A 436 9.63 -32.59 -85.03
C MET A 436 10.48 -33.12 -86.18
N LEU A 437 11.45 -33.98 -85.85
CA LEU A 437 12.32 -34.63 -86.84
C LEU A 437 11.67 -35.94 -87.29
N CYS A 438 11.27 -36.02 -88.56
CA CYS A 438 10.73 -37.26 -89.10
C CYS A 438 11.73 -38.42 -88.96
N LYS A 439 11.22 -39.56 -88.47
CA LYS A 439 12.00 -40.77 -88.16
C LYS A 439 12.91 -41.16 -89.34
N ALA A 440 14.21 -41.35 -89.09
CA ALA A 440 15.20 -41.59 -90.13
C ALA A 440 14.78 -42.69 -91.14
N LEU A 441 14.89 -42.39 -92.43
CA LEU A 441 14.57 -43.32 -93.52
C LEU A 441 15.67 -44.38 -93.67
N THR A 442 15.43 -45.55 -93.08
CA THR A 442 16.25 -46.75 -93.24
C THR A 442 15.83 -47.51 -94.50
N VAL A 443 16.68 -47.54 -95.53
CA VAL A 443 16.43 -48.28 -96.77
C VAL A 443 17.32 -49.52 -96.82
N PRO A 444 16.74 -50.75 -96.87
CA PRO A 444 17.52 -51.98 -97.01
C PRO A 444 18.31 -52.07 -98.32
N ASP A 445 19.25 -53.02 -98.37
CA ASP A 445 20.06 -53.38 -99.56
C ASP A 445 20.82 -52.22 -100.24
N GLY A 446 21.22 -51.20 -99.46
CA GLY A 446 22.16 -50.16 -99.90
C GLY A 446 21.55 -49.09 -100.81
N GLY A 447 20.25 -48.85 -100.73
CA GLY A 447 19.61 -47.69 -101.37
C GLY A 447 20.15 -46.36 -100.82
N ILE A 448 20.40 -45.40 -101.72
CA ILE A 448 20.87 -44.05 -101.36
C ILE A 448 19.66 -43.16 -101.07
N VAL A 449 19.68 -42.47 -99.93
CA VAL A 449 18.66 -41.49 -99.53
C VAL A 449 19.25 -40.09 -99.62
N ASN A 450 18.75 -39.27 -100.54
CA ASN A 450 19.17 -37.89 -100.72
C ASN A 450 18.10 -36.95 -100.15
N CYS A 451 18.38 -36.33 -99.00
CA CYS A 451 17.46 -35.42 -98.33
C CYS A 451 17.81 -33.95 -98.60
N TYR A 452 16.84 -33.20 -99.13
CA TYR A 452 16.91 -31.77 -99.40
C TYR A 452 16.04 -31.03 -98.39
N ARG A 453 16.57 -29.95 -97.81
CA ARG A 453 15.90 -29.19 -96.73
C ARG A 453 15.35 -27.87 -97.27
N GLY A 454 14.06 -27.87 -97.62
CA GLY A 454 13.28 -26.66 -97.95
C GLY A 454 12.27 -26.33 -96.86
N ASN A 455 11.13 -25.73 -97.24
CA ASN A 455 9.99 -25.46 -96.34
C ASN A 455 9.40 -26.74 -95.70
N SER A 456 9.71 -27.91 -96.27
CA SER A 456 9.61 -29.21 -95.62
C SER A 456 10.83 -30.02 -96.00
N THR A 457 11.19 -31.03 -95.19
CA THR A 457 12.30 -31.92 -95.56
C THR A 457 11.79 -32.92 -96.60
N ILE A 458 12.40 -32.93 -97.79
CA ILE A 458 12.05 -33.82 -98.89
C ILE A 458 13.21 -34.78 -99.12
N CYS A 459 12.98 -36.08 -98.98
CA CYS A 459 13.98 -37.11 -99.23
C CYS A 459 13.61 -37.93 -100.46
N THR A 460 14.52 -38.04 -101.42
CA THR A 460 14.40 -38.96 -102.55
C THR A 460 15.19 -40.24 -102.29
N VAL A 461 14.72 -41.36 -102.81
CA VAL A 461 15.36 -42.68 -102.62
C VAL A 461 15.72 -43.29 -103.96
N GLN A 462 16.99 -43.67 -104.12
CA GLN A 462 17.55 -44.23 -105.34
C GLN A 462 18.19 -45.59 -105.06
N CYS A 463 17.70 -46.64 -105.72
CA CYS A 463 18.26 -47.98 -105.63
C CYS A 463 19.45 -48.16 -106.60
N PRO A 464 20.44 -49.03 -106.27
CA PRO A 464 21.51 -49.39 -107.19
C PRO A 464 20.97 -50.09 -108.45
N SER A 465 21.71 -50.07 -109.57
CA SER A 465 21.30 -50.59 -110.89
C SER A 465 20.94 -52.09 -110.97
N ALA A 466 21.01 -52.82 -109.85
CA ALA A 466 20.60 -54.22 -109.70
C ALA A 466 19.28 -54.41 -108.92
N TYR A 467 18.65 -53.32 -108.49
CA TYR A 467 17.49 -53.30 -107.60
C TYR A 467 16.38 -52.40 -108.13
N LEU A 468 15.14 -52.89 -108.07
CA LEU A 468 13.94 -52.11 -108.35
C LEU A 468 13.49 -51.40 -107.07
N LEU A 469 13.13 -50.12 -107.19
CA LEU A 469 12.48 -49.38 -106.12
C LEU A 469 11.00 -49.81 -106.01
N ILE A 470 10.62 -50.29 -104.83
CA ILE A 470 9.23 -50.62 -104.47
C ILE A 470 8.78 -49.61 -103.41
N GLY A 471 7.92 -48.68 -103.80
CA GLY A 471 7.41 -47.58 -102.95
C GLY A 471 7.33 -46.26 -103.72
N ALA A 472 7.10 -45.16 -103.01
CA ALA A 472 7.29 -43.83 -103.59
C ALA A 472 8.78 -43.52 -103.78
N HIS A 473 9.11 -42.63 -104.73
CA HIS A 473 10.49 -42.17 -104.96
C HIS A 473 10.87 -40.92 -104.16
N GLU A 474 9.86 -40.23 -103.60
CA GLU A 474 9.98 -38.97 -102.88
C GLU A 474 9.14 -39.03 -101.60
N TYR A 475 9.68 -38.53 -100.49
CA TYR A 475 9.09 -38.52 -99.16
C TYR A 475 9.13 -37.11 -98.58
N THR A 476 7.97 -36.57 -98.25
CA THR A 476 7.83 -35.28 -97.58
C THR A 476 7.67 -35.51 -96.08
N CYS A 477 8.51 -34.90 -95.27
CA CYS A 477 8.33 -34.87 -93.82
C CYS A 477 7.15 -33.96 -93.48
N ARG A 478 6.12 -34.51 -92.81
CA ARG A 478 4.93 -33.79 -92.35
C ARG A 478 5.19 -33.12 -90.98
N PRO A 479 4.40 -32.11 -90.58
CA PRO A 479 4.52 -31.48 -89.26
C PRO A 479 4.36 -32.46 -88.09
N ASP A 480 3.57 -33.52 -88.26
CA ASP A 480 3.34 -34.57 -87.24
C ASP A 480 4.53 -35.54 -87.04
N GLY A 481 5.69 -35.28 -87.65
CA GLY A 481 6.87 -36.17 -87.59
C GLY A 481 6.74 -37.46 -88.42
N SER A 482 5.65 -37.64 -89.18
CA SER A 482 5.48 -38.75 -90.11
C SER A 482 5.98 -38.41 -91.52
N TRP A 483 6.30 -39.45 -92.29
CA TRP A 483 6.55 -39.29 -93.73
C TRP A 483 5.25 -39.36 -94.52
N SER A 484 5.17 -38.61 -95.63
CA SER A 484 3.98 -38.57 -96.47
C SER A 484 3.58 -39.90 -97.12
N GLN A 485 4.46 -40.91 -97.09
CA GLN A 485 4.31 -42.25 -97.67
C GLN A 485 5.04 -43.29 -96.80
N PHE A 486 4.69 -44.58 -96.95
CA PHE A 486 5.35 -45.71 -96.26
C PHE A 486 6.78 -45.96 -96.79
N GLN A 487 7.71 -46.36 -95.91
CA GLN A 487 9.13 -46.56 -96.25
C GLN A 487 9.34 -47.47 -97.49
N PRO A 488 10.24 -47.10 -98.42
CA PRO A 488 10.49 -47.86 -99.64
C PRO A 488 11.45 -49.03 -99.42
N LEU A 489 11.38 -50.01 -100.32
CA LEU A 489 12.29 -51.15 -100.38
C LEU A 489 13.02 -51.17 -101.73
N CYS A 490 14.35 -51.37 -101.70
CA CYS A 490 15.11 -51.75 -102.89
C CYS A 490 15.11 -53.28 -103.00
N ALA A 491 14.48 -53.84 -104.05
CA ALA A 491 14.35 -55.29 -104.24
C ALA A 491 15.14 -55.77 -105.46
N SER A 492 16.04 -56.75 -105.29
CA SER A 492 16.91 -57.22 -106.38
C SER A 492 16.14 -57.93 -107.49
N TYR A 493 16.62 -57.84 -108.73
CA TYR A 493 16.04 -58.57 -109.86
C TYR A 493 16.02 -60.10 -109.65
N LYS A 494 16.93 -60.64 -108.83
CA LYS A 494 16.96 -62.07 -108.47
C LYS A 494 15.75 -62.46 -107.62
N HIS A 495 15.33 -61.64 -106.66
CA HIS A 495 14.13 -61.91 -105.87
C HIS A 495 12.85 -61.81 -106.72
N MET A 496 12.79 -60.88 -107.68
CA MET A 496 11.60 -60.73 -108.53
C MET A 496 11.44 -61.88 -109.54
N LEU A 497 12.54 -62.44 -110.07
CA LEU A 497 12.50 -63.64 -110.93
C LEU A 497 12.15 -64.93 -110.17
N MET A 498 12.34 -64.98 -108.86
CA MET A 498 11.89 -66.10 -108.02
C MET A 498 10.39 -66.05 -107.70
N ALA A 499 9.72 -64.91 -107.94
CA ALA A 499 8.29 -64.75 -107.68
C ALA A 499 7.39 -65.22 -108.86
N SER A 500 7.87 -65.11 -110.10
CA SER A 500 7.08 -65.43 -111.30
C SER A 500 6.78 -66.93 -111.47
N SER A 501 7.63 -67.80 -110.93
CA SER A 501 7.43 -69.26 -110.90
C SER A 501 6.44 -69.73 -109.82
N GLY A 502 6.20 -68.93 -108.77
CA GLY A 502 5.28 -69.27 -107.68
C GLY A 502 3.80 -69.08 -108.03
N CYS A 503 3.47 -68.04 -108.80
CA CYS A 503 2.07 -67.66 -109.09
C CYS A 503 1.26 -68.73 -109.83
N ALA A 504 1.89 -69.60 -110.62
CA ALA A 504 1.22 -70.67 -111.35
C ALA A 504 0.58 -71.74 -110.43
N VAL A 505 1.16 -71.97 -109.24
CA VAL A 505 0.72 -73.04 -108.32
C VAL A 505 -0.44 -72.59 -107.43
N LEU A 506 -0.52 -71.30 -107.09
CA LEU A 506 -1.59 -70.77 -106.23
C LEU A 506 -2.93 -70.60 -106.96
N SER A 507 -2.90 -70.36 -108.27
CA SER A 507 -4.11 -70.18 -109.09
C SER A 507 -4.98 -71.45 -109.15
N THR A 508 -4.37 -72.61 -109.39
CA THR A 508 -5.07 -73.89 -109.55
C THR A 508 -5.75 -74.37 -108.25
N ILE A 509 -5.08 -74.17 -107.10
CA ILE A 509 -5.61 -74.51 -105.77
C ILE A 509 -6.85 -73.65 -105.44
N CYS A 510 -6.82 -72.36 -105.78
CA CYS A 510 -7.93 -71.44 -105.52
C CYS A 510 -9.19 -71.82 -106.32
N CYS A 511 -9.05 -72.13 -107.61
CA CYS A 511 -10.17 -72.57 -108.46
C CYS A 511 -10.83 -73.86 -107.96
N CYS A 512 -10.04 -74.84 -107.50
CA CYS A 512 -10.58 -76.10 -106.98
C CYS A 512 -11.43 -75.87 -105.71
N MET A 513 -10.99 -74.99 -104.82
CA MET A 513 -11.73 -74.63 -103.59
C MET A 513 -13.02 -73.85 -103.89
N PHE A 514 -13.02 -72.97 -104.88
CA PHE A 514 -14.22 -72.23 -105.29
C PHE A 514 -15.27 -73.16 -105.92
N CYS A 515 -14.89 -74.09 -106.80
CA CYS A 515 -15.81 -75.08 -107.36
C CYS A 515 -16.39 -76.02 -106.29
N CYS A 516 -15.57 -76.52 -105.37
CA CYS A 516 -16.03 -77.42 -104.30
C CYS A 516 -17.01 -76.73 -103.33
N SER A 517 -16.82 -75.45 -103.04
CA SER A 517 -17.73 -74.67 -102.18
C SER A 517 -19.03 -74.27 -102.90
N TYR A 518 -18.97 -73.93 -104.19
CA TYR A 518 -20.15 -73.63 -105.01
C TYR A 518 -21.09 -74.85 -105.14
N CYS A 519 -20.55 -76.03 -105.45
CA CYS A 519 -21.34 -77.26 -105.60
C CYS A 519 -22.00 -77.74 -104.30
N ARG A 520 -21.43 -77.47 -103.11
CA ARG A 520 -22.05 -77.82 -101.83
C ARG A 520 -23.20 -76.86 -101.43
N LYS A 521 -23.18 -75.60 -101.85
CA LYS A 521 -24.14 -74.57 -101.39
C LYS A 521 -25.53 -74.57 -102.04
N ARG A 522 -25.82 -75.44 -103.03
CA ARG A 522 -27.11 -75.41 -103.76
C ARG A 522 -27.96 -76.69 -103.74
N LYS A 523 -27.62 -77.72 -102.95
CA LYS A 523 -28.43 -78.96 -102.80
C LYS A 523 -29.06 -79.20 -101.41
N LYS A 524 -28.95 -78.23 -100.49
CA LYS A 524 -29.71 -78.17 -99.23
C LYS A 524 -30.36 -76.79 -99.08
N SER A 525 -31.48 -76.60 -99.78
CA SER A 525 -32.32 -75.39 -99.70
C SER A 525 -33.81 -75.76 -99.59
N VAL A 526 -34.10 -76.81 -98.81
CA VAL A 526 -35.45 -77.30 -98.47
C VAL A 526 -35.39 -77.88 -97.05
N LYS A 527 -36.44 -77.63 -96.25
CA LYS A 527 -36.70 -78.00 -94.83
C LYS A 527 -36.07 -77.13 -93.72
N GLN A 528 -36.98 -76.65 -92.86
CA GLN A 528 -36.94 -76.32 -91.42
C GLN A 528 -35.80 -75.41 -90.89
N ASN A 529 -36.04 -74.27 -90.21
CA ASN A 529 -37.09 -73.81 -89.26
C ASN A 529 -36.87 -74.29 -87.80
N ASP A 530 -37.21 -73.39 -86.86
CA ASP A 530 -37.33 -73.56 -85.39
C ASP A 530 -36.07 -73.56 -84.48
N GLN A 531 -35.77 -72.36 -83.96
CA GLN A 531 -35.76 -71.94 -82.53
C GLN A 531 -34.81 -72.55 -81.44
N GLU A 532 -34.54 -71.73 -80.41
CA GLU A 532 -34.04 -72.07 -79.04
C GLU A 532 -32.53 -72.43 -78.86
N VAL A 533 -31.81 -72.17 -77.73
CA VAL A 533 -32.00 -71.31 -76.52
C VAL A 533 -30.62 -71.10 -75.80
N MET A 534 -30.61 -70.24 -74.75
CA MET A 534 -29.76 -70.29 -73.52
C MET A 534 -28.62 -69.27 -73.29
N THR A 535 -28.58 -68.76 -72.05
CA THR A 535 -27.54 -67.95 -71.37
C THR A 535 -26.82 -68.77 -70.28
N PRO A 536 -25.75 -68.26 -69.65
CA PRO A 536 -25.89 -67.68 -68.29
C PRO A 536 -25.10 -66.34 -68.09
N VAL A 537 -25.22 -65.49 -67.05
CA VAL A 537 -25.83 -65.42 -65.69
C VAL A 537 -24.85 -65.36 -64.50
N TYR A 538 -24.78 -64.17 -63.84
CA TYR A 538 -24.36 -63.82 -62.44
C TYR A 538 -22.97 -64.30 -61.92
N ASP A 539 -22.38 -63.88 -60.78
CA ASP A 539 -22.67 -62.95 -59.63
C ASP A 539 -21.30 -62.52 -58.97
N ALA A 540 -21.08 -61.68 -57.93
CA ALA A 540 -21.85 -60.78 -57.04
C ALA A 540 -20.89 -59.75 -56.35
N ASP A 541 -21.39 -58.78 -55.56
CA ASP A 541 -20.64 -57.81 -54.71
C ASP A 541 -20.16 -58.36 -53.35
N ASN A 542 -19.24 -57.64 -52.65
CA ASN A 542 -19.47 -57.11 -51.28
C ASN A 542 -18.36 -56.15 -50.75
N ALA A 543 -18.70 -55.38 -49.70
CA ALA A 543 -17.86 -54.39 -48.98
C ALA A 543 -17.18 -55.02 -47.72
N PRO A 544 -16.60 -54.31 -46.69
CA PRO A 544 -16.73 -52.90 -46.25
C PRO A 544 -15.40 -52.17 -45.93
N LEU A 545 -15.47 -50.95 -45.38
CA LEU A 545 -14.39 -50.32 -44.61
C LEU A 545 -14.91 -49.20 -43.67
N GLU A 546 -14.60 -49.29 -42.38
CA GLU A 546 -14.63 -48.20 -41.39
C GLU A 546 -13.31 -48.22 -40.56
N GLU A 547 -13.02 -47.08 -39.93
CA GLU A 547 -11.95 -46.64 -38.99
C GLU A 547 -11.31 -47.64 -37.97
N PRO A 548 -10.26 -47.30 -37.14
CA PRO A 548 -9.76 -45.96 -36.74
C PRO A 548 -8.20 -45.77 -36.58
N LEU A 549 -7.82 -44.65 -35.93
CA LEU A 549 -6.59 -44.36 -35.14
C LEU A 549 -5.43 -43.50 -35.73
N SER A 550 -5.47 -42.21 -35.37
CA SER A 550 -4.38 -41.34 -34.83
C SER A 550 -2.88 -41.67 -35.00
N SER A 551 -2.09 -40.64 -35.38
CA SER A 551 -1.00 -40.10 -34.53
C SER A 551 -0.33 -38.84 -35.11
N VAL A 552 0.03 -37.90 -34.22
CA VAL A 552 0.83 -36.65 -34.44
C VAL A 552 0.13 -35.56 -35.24
#